data_AF-A0AAD4FDV1-F1
#
_entry.id   AF-A0AAD4FDV1-F1
#
_cell.length_a   1.000
_cell.length_b   1.000
_cell.length_c   1.000
_cell.angle_alpha   90.00
_cell.angle_beta   90.00
_cell.angle_gamma   90.00
#
_symmetry.space_group_name_H-M   'P 1'
#
loop_
_entity.id
_entity.type
_entity.pdbx_description
1 polymer ?
#
loop_
_entity_poly.entity_id
_entity_poly.type
_entity_poly.pdbx_seq_one_letter_code
_entity_poly.pdbx_strand_id
1 'polypeptide(L)'
;MNDQLRGGRGRGRGRGRGNWSVSFTPQNHDDDQMMLDGDSSRGRGRGRGRGRGGFRGGQNNFQHNNFQHDNRSREPLVDKDVLEKLKSNPSYTLMEGFLGRRYDAASKLLNLSTIAGDQEILQSGMFASEGAQKKFFPALMIVCDAILETQEAKEQAIHSVTLAGNNLQNTHAVYQLCNHFRHIQNLDLSNNAFAALDALKPWKGRFRNVEHLIVDPFSTSNWEDEIISWFPKLKILNGNQVRPDAATTNSNPANAQQVTVSTTPTPIPANIDPEQQRKEEMILYVQRETNLKRDYAIQCLEAGQWNIEQAGALFAQSRESLPAEAYN
;
A
#
# COMPACT_ATOMS: atom_id res chain seq x y z
N MET A 1 24.65 -26.53 81.48
CA MET A 1 25.82 -27.41 81.27
C MET A 1 25.98 -27.67 79.79
N ASN A 2 27.19 -27.41 79.27
CA ASN A 2 27.81 -27.76 77.97
C ASN A 2 27.16 -27.13 76.71
N ASP A 3 27.76 -26.22 75.95
CA ASP A 3 29.16 -25.90 75.60
C ASP A 3 29.86 -26.99 74.76
N GLN A 4 29.96 -26.79 73.42
CA GLN A 4 31.24 -26.84 72.69
C GLN A 4 31.14 -26.51 71.17
N LEU A 5 32.26 -25.94 70.71
CA LEU A 5 32.54 -25.15 69.52
C LEU A 5 33.19 -25.92 68.35
N ARG A 6 33.34 -25.17 67.23
CA ARG A 6 34.28 -25.26 66.07
C ARG A 6 33.77 -26.06 64.87
N GLY A 7 33.92 -25.61 63.61
CA GLY A 7 34.58 -24.44 63.04
C GLY A 7 34.87 -24.72 61.56
N GLY A 8 34.79 -23.72 60.68
CA GLY A 8 35.17 -23.88 59.27
C GLY A 8 34.82 -22.67 58.40
N ARG A 9 35.82 -21.81 58.16
CA ARG A 9 35.75 -20.67 57.25
C ARG A 9 35.91 -21.15 55.80
N GLY A 10 35.08 -20.66 54.88
CA GLY A 10 35.30 -20.74 53.44
C GLY A 10 34.75 -19.50 52.74
N ARG A 11 35.64 -18.63 52.24
CA ARG A 11 35.32 -17.44 51.45
C ARG A 11 35.06 -17.86 50.00
N GLY A 12 33.98 -17.36 49.39
CA GLY A 12 33.72 -17.54 47.95
C GLY A 12 32.70 -16.55 47.42
N ARG A 13 33.19 -15.51 46.73
CA ARG A 13 32.46 -14.50 45.95
C ARG A 13 31.56 -15.22 44.93
N GLY A 14 30.27 -14.92 44.74
CA GLY A 14 29.68 -13.60 44.52
C GLY A 14 29.54 -13.37 43.01
N ARG A 15 28.31 -13.58 42.48
CA ARG A 15 27.65 -12.77 41.45
C ARG A 15 26.24 -13.32 41.20
N GLY A 16 25.28 -12.62 41.81
CA GLY A 16 23.86 -12.90 41.75
C GLY A 16 23.23 -12.46 40.43
N ARG A 17 22.15 -13.16 40.12
CA ARG A 17 21.16 -12.90 39.08
C ARG A 17 20.38 -11.63 39.43
N GLY A 18 20.30 -10.68 38.52
CA GLY A 18 19.42 -9.52 38.63
C GLY A 18 18.03 -9.86 38.12
N ASN A 19 17.07 -9.96 39.04
CA ASN A 19 15.64 -10.06 38.77
C ASN A 19 15.01 -8.66 38.85
N TRP A 20 14.08 -8.39 37.95
CA TRP A 20 13.32 -7.15 37.81
C TRP A 20 12.25 -7.00 38.90
N SER A 21 12.24 -5.84 39.56
CA SER A 21 11.09 -5.22 40.27
C SER A 21 11.55 -3.78 40.57
N VAL A 22 10.79 -2.72 40.25
CA VAL A 22 9.73 -2.06 41.05
C VAL A 22 8.98 -1.11 40.09
N SER A 23 7.66 -1.20 39.90
CA SER A 23 6.54 -0.59 40.66
C SER A 23 6.36 0.93 40.51
N PHE A 24 5.23 1.30 39.93
CA PHE A 24 4.61 2.62 39.83
C PHE A 24 3.85 3.00 41.11
N THR A 25 3.84 4.28 41.49
CA THR A 25 2.69 4.99 42.10
C THR A 25 2.82 6.51 41.94
N PRO A 26 1.73 7.26 41.63
CA PRO A 26 1.70 8.72 41.49
C PRO A 26 0.98 9.43 42.67
N GLN A 27 1.32 10.70 42.97
CA GLN A 27 0.39 11.61 43.69
C GLN A 27 0.75 13.11 43.56
N ASN A 28 -0.32 13.91 43.42
CA ASN A 28 -0.58 15.37 43.43
C ASN A 28 0.19 16.21 44.49
N HIS A 29 0.23 17.56 44.57
CA HIS A 29 -0.58 18.69 44.08
C HIS A 29 0.26 20.00 44.18
N ASP A 30 -0.09 20.98 43.35
CA ASP A 30 -0.08 22.46 43.48
C ASP A 30 0.68 23.15 44.64
N ASP A 31 1.44 24.20 44.29
CA ASP A 31 1.34 25.52 44.93
C ASP A 31 2.05 26.60 44.08
N ASP A 32 1.48 27.81 44.17
CA ASP A 32 1.76 29.07 43.48
C ASP A 32 3.23 29.56 43.50
N GLN A 33 3.61 30.42 42.53
CA GLN A 33 3.79 31.89 42.73
C GLN A 33 4.60 32.57 41.61
N MET A 34 4.06 33.69 41.12
CA MET A 34 4.64 34.60 40.13
C MET A 34 5.81 35.43 40.69
N MET A 35 6.89 35.64 39.91
CA MET A 35 7.69 36.87 39.97
C MET A 35 8.28 37.25 38.61
N LEU A 36 8.11 38.53 38.30
CA LEU A 36 8.57 39.30 37.14
C LEU A 36 9.91 40.01 37.44
N ASP A 37 10.60 40.36 36.35
CA ASP A 37 11.54 41.49 36.15
C ASP A 37 13.04 41.41 36.50
N GLY A 38 13.82 42.04 35.60
CA GLY A 38 15.18 42.57 35.83
C GLY A 38 16.26 42.00 34.89
N ASP A 39 16.28 42.35 33.60
CA ASP A 39 16.99 43.51 33.00
C ASP A 39 18.54 43.48 33.04
N SER A 40 19.09 43.87 31.89
CA SER A 40 20.34 44.60 31.66
C SER A 40 21.68 43.87 31.40
N SER A 41 21.93 43.69 30.09
CA SER A 41 22.91 44.49 29.31
C SER A 41 24.44 44.34 29.50
N ARG A 42 25.10 44.37 28.32
CA ARG A 42 26.52 44.69 27.98
C ARG A 42 27.47 43.48 27.95
N GLY A 43 28.29 43.24 26.93
CA GLY A 43 28.58 43.98 25.71
C GLY A 43 30.04 43.71 25.27
N ARG A 44 30.22 43.61 23.94
CA ARG A 44 31.40 43.98 23.11
C ARG A 44 32.73 43.23 23.25
N GLY A 45 33.29 42.95 22.06
CA GLY A 45 34.72 43.17 21.76
C GLY A 45 35.43 41.97 21.11
N ARG A 46 35.38 41.81 19.77
CA ARG A 46 36.44 42.17 18.79
C ARG A 46 37.84 41.64 19.11
N GLY A 47 38.40 40.83 18.19
CA GLY A 47 39.77 41.06 17.74
C GLY A 47 40.61 39.87 17.23
N ARG A 48 40.81 39.87 15.89
CA ARG A 48 42.08 39.67 15.16
C ARG A 48 42.76 38.28 15.16
N GLY A 49 43.11 37.81 13.95
CA GLY A 49 44.44 37.24 13.71
C GLY A 49 44.60 36.11 12.68
N ARG A 50 44.86 36.49 11.42
CA ARG A 50 45.85 35.92 10.46
C ARG A 50 46.11 34.40 10.42
N GLY A 51 45.67 33.77 9.33
CA GLY A 51 46.54 33.27 8.24
C GLY A 51 47.31 31.95 8.40
N ARG A 52 47.03 30.96 7.54
CA ARG A 52 48.04 30.30 6.67
C ARG A 52 47.35 29.31 5.71
N GLY A 53 47.74 29.36 4.43
CA GLY A 53 47.28 28.46 3.39
C GLY A 53 47.88 27.06 3.47
N GLY A 54 47.31 26.16 2.67
CA GLY A 54 47.77 24.78 2.49
C GLY A 54 46.92 24.01 1.48
N PHE A 55 46.99 24.38 0.20
CA PHE A 55 46.60 23.49 -0.89
C PHE A 55 47.67 22.39 -1.04
N ARG A 56 47.25 21.13 -0.99
CA ARG A 56 47.96 20.01 -1.62
C ARG A 56 46.93 19.07 -2.25
N GLY A 57 46.87 19.10 -3.57
CA GLY A 57 46.24 18.07 -4.39
C GLY A 57 47.25 16.98 -4.78
N GLY A 58 46.71 15.87 -5.28
CA GLY A 58 47.40 14.67 -5.73
C GLY A 58 47.30 13.54 -4.70
N GLN A 59 46.81 12.33 -4.97
CA GLN A 59 46.83 11.63 -6.25
C GLN A 59 45.86 10.43 -6.20
N ASN A 60 45.30 10.15 -7.36
CA ASN A 60 44.32 9.12 -7.66
C ASN A 60 44.71 7.70 -7.21
N ASN A 61 43.77 6.99 -6.61
CA ASN A 61 43.75 5.52 -6.60
C ASN A 61 42.34 5.04 -6.96
N PHE A 62 41.98 5.19 -8.24
CA PHE A 62 40.84 4.52 -8.85
C PHE A 62 41.33 3.19 -9.44
N GLN A 63 41.07 2.06 -8.78
CA GLN A 63 40.85 0.76 -9.42
C GLN A 63 40.54 -0.33 -8.38
N HIS A 64 39.26 -0.50 -8.10
CA HIS A 64 38.53 -1.77 -8.15
C HIS A 64 37.05 -1.46 -7.86
N ASN A 65 36.34 -0.96 -8.87
CA ASN A 65 34.88 -1.08 -8.86
C ASN A 65 34.57 -2.55 -9.07
N ASN A 66 34.49 -3.26 -7.95
CA ASN A 66 33.97 -4.61 -7.89
C ASN A 66 32.57 -4.56 -8.52
N PHE A 67 32.36 -5.32 -9.59
CA PHE A 67 31.04 -5.60 -10.14
C PHE A 67 30.25 -6.41 -9.09
N GLN A 68 29.81 -5.76 -8.02
CA GLN A 68 28.76 -6.26 -7.14
C GLN A 68 27.44 -6.16 -7.91
N HIS A 69 27.26 -7.06 -8.87
CA HIS A 69 25.93 -7.38 -9.39
C HIS A 69 25.07 -7.83 -8.22
N ASP A 70 24.04 -7.05 -7.89
CA ASP A 70 22.73 -7.40 -7.33
C ASP A 70 22.55 -8.71 -6.52
N ASN A 71 23.52 -9.10 -5.71
CA ASN A 71 23.42 -10.35 -4.94
C ASN A 71 22.37 -10.27 -3.82
N ARG A 72 21.96 -9.05 -3.42
CA ARG A 72 20.96 -8.81 -2.38
C ARG A 72 19.56 -9.33 -2.73
N SER A 73 19.21 -9.38 -4.01
CA SER A 73 17.89 -9.88 -4.42
C SER A 73 17.74 -11.39 -4.25
N ARG A 74 18.88 -12.09 -4.15
CA ARG A 74 19.00 -13.55 -4.01
C ARG A 74 19.38 -13.98 -2.59
N GLU A 75 19.64 -13.02 -1.69
CA GLU A 75 19.86 -13.33 -0.28
C GLU A 75 18.52 -13.73 0.37
N PRO A 76 18.55 -14.70 1.31
CA PRO A 76 17.37 -15.06 2.09
C PRO A 76 16.83 -13.86 2.85
N LEU A 77 15.50 -13.65 2.81
CA LEU A 77 14.82 -12.59 3.56
C LEU A 77 14.79 -12.85 5.06
N VAL A 78 14.95 -14.12 5.47
CA VAL A 78 14.90 -14.56 6.87
C VAL A 78 16.11 -15.45 7.17
N ASP A 79 16.81 -15.15 8.28
CA ASP A 79 17.91 -15.99 8.76
C ASP A 79 17.44 -17.42 9.08
N LYS A 80 18.26 -18.43 8.76
CA LYS A 80 17.91 -19.85 8.95
C LYS A 80 17.47 -20.20 10.38
N ASP A 81 18.18 -19.69 11.39
CA ASP A 81 17.86 -19.95 12.80
C ASP A 81 16.54 -19.28 13.22
N VAL A 82 16.18 -18.15 12.60
CA VAL A 82 14.90 -17.47 12.82
C VAL A 82 13.79 -18.24 12.13
N LEU A 83 14.04 -18.71 10.90
CA LEU A 83 13.10 -19.51 10.13
C LEU A 83 12.72 -20.81 10.85
N GLU A 84 13.69 -21.51 11.44
CA GLU A 84 13.44 -22.73 12.19
C GLU A 84 12.57 -22.48 13.44
N LYS A 85 12.85 -21.38 14.17
CA LYS A 85 12.01 -20.95 15.29
C LYS A 85 10.60 -20.57 14.86
N LEU A 86 10.46 -19.87 13.73
CA LEU A 86 9.15 -19.51 13.16
C LEU A 86 8.35 -20.77 12.82
N LYS A 87 8.95 -21.73 12.11
CA LYS A 87 8.31 -22.99 11.71
C LYS A 87 7.84 -23.85 12.89
N SER A 88 8.47 -23.72 14.06
CA SER A 88 8.04 -24.43 15.27
C SER A 88 6.79 -23.83 15.95
N ASN A 89 6.38 -22.61 15.58
CA ASN A 89 5.21 -21.95 16.16
C ASN A 89 3.92 -22.44 15.46
N PRO A 90 2.89 -22.90 16.18
CA PRO A 90 1.62 -23.32 15.55
C PRO A 90 0.94 -22.20 14.73
N SER A 91 1.21 -20.94 15.07
CA SER A 91 0.73 -19.77 14.30
C SER A 91 1.33 -19.73 12.89
N TYR A 92 2.55 -20.25 12.70
CA TYR A 92 3.20 -20.31 11.39
C TYR A 92 2.44 -21.25 10.46
N THR A 93 2.19 -22.48 10.90
CA THR A 93 1.47 -23.49 10.09
C THR A 93 0.09 -22.99 9.67
N LEU A 94 -0.61 -22.30 10.57
CA LEU A 94 -1.91 -21.69 10.28
C LEU A 94 -1.80 -20.57 9.21
N MET A 95 -0.84 -19.66 9.36
CA MET A 95 -0.63 -18.57 8.40
C MET A 95 -0.13 -19.09 7.05
N GLU A 96 0.74 -20.10 7.03
CA GLU A 96 1.20 -20.78 5.83
C GLU A 96 0.04 -21.45 5.09
N GLY A 97 -0.81 -22.19 5.80
CA GLY A 97 -2.03 -22.78 5.24
C GLY A 97 -2.99 -21.73 4.68
N PHE A 98 -3.20 -20.64 5.43
CA PHE A 98 -4.02 -19.51 4.99
C PHE A 98 -3.48 -18.87 3.69
N LEU A 99 -2.19 -18.56 3.64
CA LEU A 99 -1.55 -17.98 2.44
C LEU A 99 -1.62 -18.94 1.25
N GLY A 100 -1.35 -20.23 1.47
CA GLY A 100 -1.36 -21.25 0.42
C GLY A 100 -2.72 -21.43 -0.25
N ARG A 101 -3.82 -21.42 0.52
CA ARG A 101 -5.18 -21.54 -0.03
C ARG A 101 -5.70 -20.27 -0.69
N ARG A 102 -5.13 -19.13 -0.33
CA ARG A 102 -5.56 -17.80 -0.77
C ARG A 102 -4.66 -17.21 -1.87
N TYR A 103 -3.62 -17.93 -2.28
CA TYR A 103 -2.75 -17.54 -3.36
C TYR A 103 -3.18 -18.21 -4.67
N ASP A 104 -3.37 -17.41 -5.71
CA ASP A 104 -3.59 -17.88 -7.08
C ASP A 104 -2.32 -17.62 -7.91
N ALA A 105 -1.66 -18.70 -8.32
CA ALA A 105 -0.45 -18.64 -9.13
C ALA A 105 -0.70 -18.17 -10.56
N ALA A 106 -1.88 -18.43 -11.13
CA ALA A 106 -2.18 -18.06 -12.51
C ALA A 106 -2.30 -16.54 -12.67
N SER A 107 -2.99 -15.89 -11.73
CA SER A 107 -3.14 -14.43 -11.68
C SER A 107 -2.07 -13.72 -10.84
N LYS A 108 -1.16 -14.49 -10.21
CA LYS A 108 -0.15 -13.98 -9.27
C LYS A 108 -0.77 -13.11 -8.17
N LEU A 109 -1.93 -13.55 -7.68
CA LEU A 109 -2.79 -12.83 -6.74
C LEU A 109 -2.70 -13.45 -5.36
N LEU A 110 -2.36 -12.61 -4.38
CA LEU A 110 -2.53 -12.95 -2.97
C LEU A 110 -3.87 -12.39 -2.47
N ASN A 111 -4.82 -13.28 -2.19
CA ASN A 111 -6.16 -12.91 -1.74
C ASN A 111 -6.23 -12.77 -0.21
N LEU A 112 -6.07 -11.55 0.28
CA LEU A 112 -6.21 -11.22 1.70
C LEU A 112 -7.59 -10.59 1.98
N SER A 113 -8.62 -10.88 1.19
CA SER A 113 -9.97 -10.36 1.42
C SER A 113 -10.68 -11.09 2.55
N THR A 114 -11.60 -10.41 3.23
CA THR A 114 -12.53 -10.98 4.23
C THR A 114 -11.87 -11.95 5.22
N ILE A 115 -10.68 -11.60 5.74
CA ILE A 115 -9.84 -12.51 6.56
C ILE A 115 -10.59 -13.04 7.78
N ALA A 116 -11.38 -12.18 8.42
CA ALA A 116 -12.18 -12.56 9.59
C ALA A 116 -13.29 -13.58 9.26
N GLY A 117 -13.62 -13.81 7.97
CA GLY A 117 -14.55 -14.85 7.53
C GLY A 117 -13.88 -16.20 7.24
N ASP A 118 -12.55 -16.29 7.27
CA ASP A 118 -11.84 -17.55 7.04
C ASP A 118 -12.04 -18.51 8.22
N GLN A 119 -12.49 -19.72 7.93
CA GLN A 119 -12.88 -20.70 8.96
C GLN A 119 -11.71 -21.13 9.85
N GLU A 120 -10.52 -21.32 9.28
CA GLU A 120 -9.36 -21.76 10.07
C GLU A 120 -8.82 -20.62 10.94
N ILE A 121 -8.83 -19.40 10.39
CA ILE A 121 -8.46 -18.20 11.14
C ILE A 121 -9.44 -17.94 12.30
N LEU A 122 -10.74 -18.12 12.08
CA LEU A 122 -11.75 -18.01 13.13
C LEU A 122 -11.54 -19.06 14.24
N GLN A 123 -11.34 -20.32 13.86
CA GLN A 123 -11.14 -21.42 14.81
C GLN A 123 -9.89 -21.25 15.67
N SER A 124 -8.85 -20.60 15.14
CA SER A 124 -7.63 -20.31 15.89
C SER A 124 -7.79 -19.27 17.00
N GLY A 125 -8.88 -18.48 16.98
CA GLY A 125 -9.08 -17.38 17.93
C GLY A 125 -8.17 -16.17 17.73
N MET A 126 -7.40 -16.07 16.64
CA MET A 126 -6.48 -14.94 16.38
C MET A 126 -7.17 -13.58 16.24
N PHE A 127 -8.47 -13.56 15.96
CA PHE A 127 -9.30 -12.36 15.88
C PHE A 127 -10.21 -12.17 17.11
N ALA A 128 -10.05 -12.98 18.16
CA ALA A 128 -10.86 -12.88 19.37
C ALA A 128 -10.51 -11.66 20.24
N SER A 129 -9.34 -11.05 20.04
CA SER A 129 -8.93 -9.84 20.76
C SER A 129 -8.24 -8.84 19.83
N GLU A 130 -8.40 -7.56 20.14
CA GLU A 130 -7.78 -6.45 19.38
C GLU A 130 -6.23 -6.55 19.37
N GLY A 131 -5.64 -7.01 20.47
CA GLY A 131 -4.20 -7.22 20.58
C GLY A 131 -3.68 -8.32 19.66
N ALA A 132 -4.43 -9.40 19.48
CA ALA A 132 -4.08 -10.49 18.56
C ALA A 132 -4.24 -10.03 17.09
N GLN A 133 -5.33 -9.31 16.78
CA GLN A 133 -5.57 -8.74 15.45
C GLN A 133 -4.43 -7.79 15.02
N LYS A 134 -3.94 -6.94 15.92
CA LYS A 134 -2.81 -6.02 15.65
C LYS A 134 -1.50 -6.76 15.31
N LYS A 135 -1.31 -7.96 15.83
CA LYS A 135 -0.12 -8.79 15.56
C LYS A 135 -0.28 -9.71 14.36
N PHE A 136 -1.51 -9.95 13.92
CA PHE A 136 -1.82 -10.86 12.82
C PHE A 136 -1.11 -10.46 11.53
N PHE A 137 -1.33 -9.24 11.03
CA PHE A 137 -0.74 -8.80 9.76
C PHE A 137 0.80 -8.77 9.79
N PRO A 138 1.47 -8.20 10.82
CA PRO A 138 2.91 -8.28 10.93
C PRO A 138 3.44 -9.72 10.90
N ALA A 139 2.80 -10.64 11.63
CA ALA A 139 3.19 -12.05 11.62
C ALA A 139 2.97 -12.69 10.25
N LEU A 140 1.83 -12.42 9.59
CA LEU A 140 1.52 -12.90 8.24
C LEU A 140 2.60 -12.47 7.23
N MET A 141 3.06 -11.21 7.30
CA MET A 141 4.12 -10.72 6.41
C MET A 141 5.45 -11.44 6.62
N ILE A 142 5.80 -11.75 7.87
CA ILE A 142 7.00 -12.55 8.20
C ILE A 142 6.88 -13.96 7.61
N VAL A 143 5.69 -14.57 7.70
CA VAL A 143 5.44 -15.89 7.10
C VAL A 143 5.52 -15.82 5.57
N CYS A 144 5.02 -14.76 4.93
CA CYS A 144 5.20 -14.55 3.49
C CYS A 144 6.68 -14.51 3.09
N ASP A 145 7.52 -13.76 3.80
CA ASP A 145 8.97 -13.69 3.53
C ASP A 145 9.69 -15.00 3.82
N ALA A 146 9.17 -15.81 4.76
CA ALA A 146 9.69 -17.14 5.06
C ALA A 146 9.34 -18.18 3.97
N ILE A 147 8.18 -18.05 3.31
CA ILE A 147 7.75 -18.92 2.21
C ILE A 147 8.45 -18.51 0.91
N LEU A 148 8.52 -17.20 0.65
CA LEU A 148 9.15 -16.61 -0.54
C LEU A 148 10.56 -16.15 -0.16
N GLU A 149 11.48 -17.12 -0.10
CA GLU A 149 12.79 -16.97 0.54
C GLU A 149 13.60 -15.78 0.05
N THR A 150 13.46 -15.38 -1.22
CA THR A 150 14.24 -14.28 -1.81
C THR A 150 13.32 -13.16 -2.28
N GLN A 151 13.88 -11.93 -2.34
CA GLN A 151 13.15 -10.79 -2.89
C GLN A 151 12.72 -11.04 -4.34
N GLU A 152 13.58 -11.66 -5.14
CA GLU A 152 13.28 -12.03 -6.52
C GLU A 152 12.10 -13.03 -6.61
N ALA A 153 12.11 -14.09 -5.80
CA ALA A 153 11.01 -15.06 -5.79
C ALA A 153 9.68 -14.41 -5.41
N LYS A 154 9.71 -13.50 -4.43
CA LYS A 154 8.53 -12.73 -4.00
C LYS A 154 8.02 -11.80 -5.10
N GLU A 155 8.92 -11.11 -5.77
CA GLU A 155 8.60 -10.22 -6.89
C GLU A 155 7.98 -10.97 -8.07
N GLN A 156 8.49 -12.17 -8.37
CA GLN A 156 7.96 -13.02 -9.43
C GLN A 156 6.63 -13.68 -9.07
N ALA A 157 6.41 -14.01 -7.80
CA ALA A 157 5.22 -14.72 -7.34
C ALA A 157 4.01 -13.78 -7.19
N ILE A 158 4.19 -12.59 -6.60
CA ILE A 158 3.05 -11.76 -6.20
C ILE A 158 3.09 -10.43 -6.95
N HIS A 159 2.14 -10.25 -7.87
CA HIS A 159 1.92 -8.99 -8.59
C HIS A 159 0.66 -8.26 -8.12
N SER A 160 -0.29 -9.01 -7.55
CA SER A 160 -1.62 -8.53 -7.19
C SER A 160 -1.93 -8.85 -5.74
N VAL A 161 -2.54 -7.91 -5.01
CA VAL A 161 -3.04 -8.13 -3.65
C VAL A 161 -4.43 -7.53 -3.51
N THR A 162 -5.38 -8.30 -2.98
CA THR A 162 -6.67 -7.76 -2.53
C THR A 162 -6.76 -7.78 -1.01
N LEU A 163 -7.19 -6.66 -0.44
CA LEU A 163 -7.55 -6.48 0.97
C LEU A 163 -9.05 -6.16 1.11
N ALA A 164 -9.86 -6.53 0.11
CA ALA A 164 -11.26 -6.17 0.09
C ALA A 164 -12.06 -6.78 1.26
N GLY A 165 -13.10 -6.09 1.72
CA GLY A 165 -14.03 -6.69 2.68
C GLY A 165 -13.46 -6.94 4.09
N ASN A 166 -12.37 -6.27 4.47
CA ASN A 166 -11.72 -6.47 5.78
C ASN A 166 -12.19 -5.48 6.86
N ASN A 167 -13.17 -4.63 6.55
CA ASN A 167 -13.67 -3.61 7.47
C ASN A 167 -12.54 -2.69 7.99
N LEU A 168 -11.54 -2.40 7.15
CA LEU A 168 -10.43 -1.54 7.51
C LEU A 168 -10.91 -0.10 7.62
N GLN A 169 -10.72 0.53 8.77
CA GLN A 169 -11.02 1.95 8.97
C GLN A 169 -9.87 2.86 8.51
N ASN A 170 -8.66 2.31 8.43
CA ASN A 170 -7.43 2.98 8.01
C ASN A 170 -6.33 1.94 7.69
N THR A 171 -5.21 2.39 7.14
CA THR A 171 -4.11 1.51 6.71
C THR A 171 -3.17 1.07 7.83
N HIS A 172 -3.32 1.52 9.07
CA HIS A 172 -2.35 1.24 10.15
C HIS A 172 -2.22 -0.26 10.44
N ALA A 173 -3.34 -0.98 10.51
CA ALA A 173 -3.35 -2.42 10.80
C ALA A 173 -2.60 -3.24 9.73
N VAL A 174 -2.61 -2.75 8.49
CA VAL A 174 -2.01 -3.41 7.32
C VAL A 174 -0.76 -2.71 6.82
N TYR A 175 -0.22 -1.75 7.59
CA TYR A 175 0.82 -0.85 7.10
C TYR A 175 2.07 -1.59 6.62
N GLN A 176 2.41 -2.71 7.26
CA GLN A 176 3.56 -3.55 6.88
C GLN A 176 3.47 -4.05 5.44
N LEU A 177 2.28 -4.17 4.85
CA LEU A 177 2.12 -4.60 3.45
C LEU A 177 2.99 -3.75 2.51
N CYS A 178 3.07 -2.43 2.73
CA CYS A 178 3.86 -1.54 1.87
C CYS A 178 5.37 -1.73 2.00
N ASN A 179 5.85 -2.38 3.07
CA ASN A 179 7.26 -2.70 3.26
C ASN A 179 7.63 -4.00 2.55
N HIS A 180 6.76 -4.99 2.60
CA HIS A 180 7.01 -6.32 2.05
C HIS A 180 6.66 -6.44 0.56
N PHE A 181 5.61 -5.72 0.12
CA PHE A 181 5.02 -5.82 -1.21
C PHE A 181 5.06 -4.50 -1.97
N ARG A 182 6.16 -3.75 -1.86
CA ARG A 182 6.36 -2.46 -2.57
C ARG A 182 6.36 -2.57 -4.10
N HIS A 183 6.54 -3.77 -4.64
CA HIS A 183 6.69 -4.06 -6.07
C HIS A 183 5.36 -4.35 -6.78
N ILE A 184 4.27 -4.58 -6.03
CA ILE A 184 2.98 -4.98 -6.60
C ILE A 184 2.45 -3.93 -7.57
N GLN A 185 1.70 -4.42 -8.56
CA GLN A 185 1.09 -3.63 -9.62
C GLN A 185 -0.41 -3.47 -9.42
N ASN A 186 -1.08 -4.45 -8.80
CA ASN A 186 -2.52 -4.42 -8.60
C ASN A 186 -2.85 -4.42 -7.11
N LEU A 187 -3.65 -3.46 -6.67
CA LEU A 187 -4.09 -3.34 -5.29
C LEU A 187 -5.60 -3.12 -5.26
N ASP A 188 -6.30 -3.94 -4.48
CA ASP A 188 -7.73 -3.80 -4.26
C ASP A 188 -8.01 -3.55 -2.77
N LEU A 189 -8.65 -2.42 -2.50
CA LEU A 189 -9.04 -1.91 -1.19
C LEU A 189 -10.56 -1.73 -1.06
N SER A 190 -11.35 -2.23 -2.01
CA SER A 190 -12.80 -2.10 -2.03
C SER A 190 -13.50 -2.73 -0.82
N ASN A 191 -14.74 -2.34 -0.57
CA ASN A 191 -15.57 -2.88 0.51
C ASN A 191 -14.90 -2.78 1.89
N ASN A 192 -14.21 -1.67 2.16
CA ASN A 192 -13.63 -1.39 3.48
C ASN A 192 -14.38 -0.22 4.15
N ALA A 193 -14.01 0.12 5.38
CA ALA A 193 -14.69 1.12 6.19
C ALA A 193 -13.91 2.44 6.25
N PHE A 194 -13.27 2.84 5.13
CA PHE A 194 -12.51 4.09 5.07
C PHE A 194 -13.47 5.29 5.05
N ALA A 195 -13.60 5.98 6.18
CA ALA A 195 -14.51 7.11 6.30
C ALA A 195 -14.08 8.34 5.47
N ALA A 196 -12.78 8.51 5.24
CA ALA A 196 -12.20 9.62 4.51
C ALA A 196 -10.87 9.21 3.86
N LEU A 197 -10.46 9.95 2.85
CA LEU A 197 -9.20 9.74 2.14
C LEU A 197 -7.97 9.76 3.08
N ASP A 198 -8.06 10.51 4.18
CA ASP A 198 -7.06 10.58 5.24
C ASP A 198 -6.69 9.21 5.82
N ALA A 199 -7.63 8.25 5.82
CA ALA A 199 -7.41 6.88 6.26
C ALA A 199 -6.33 6.15 5.46
N LEU A 200 -6.09 6.58 4.21
CA LEU A 200 -5.12 6.02 3.28
C LEU A 200 -3.79 6.80 3.25
N LYS A 201 -3.73 8.02 3.81
CA LYS A 201 -2.53 8.90 3.81
C LYS A 201 -1.21 8.23 4.22
N PRO A 202 -1.15 7.28 5.19
CA PRO A 202 0.10 6.60 5.53
C PRO A 202 0.76 5.88 4.35
N TRP A 203 0.01 5.55 3.30
CA TRP A 203 0.52 4.89 2.09
C TRP A 203 0.91 5.84 0.96
N LYS A 204 0.74 7.16 1.14
CA LYS A 204 1.17 8.17 0.18
C LYS A 204 2.65 7.99 -0.17
N GLY A 205 2.93 7.73 -1.45
CA GLY A 205 4.29 7.58 -1.99
C GLY A 205 4.99 6.25 -1.66
N ARG A 206 4.29 5.25 -1.10
CA ARG A 206 4.86 3.92 -0.78
C ARG A 206 4.77 2.96 -1.97
N PHE A 207 3.57 2.69 -2.47
CA PHE A 207 3.29 1.76 -3.57
C PHE A 207 3.53 2.39 -4.94
N ARG A 208 4.77 2.77 -5.23
CA ARG A 208 5.13 3.50 -6.46
C ARG A 208 4.96 2.69 -7.76
N ASN A 209 4.77 1.38 -7.65
CA ASN A 209 4.61 0.47 -8.78
C ASN A 209 3.17 0.06 -9.06
N VAL A 210 2.20 0.50 -8.23
CA VAL A 210 0.79 0.20 -8.48
C VAL A 210 0.34 0.89 -9.77
N GLU A 211 -0.21 0.07 -10.67
CA GLU A 211 -0.80 0.46 -11.94
C GLU A 211 -2.32 0.38 -11.87
N HIS A 212 -2.89 -0.60 -11.16
CA HIS A 212 -4.33 -0.76 -11.00
C HIS A 212 -4.71 -0.67 -9.52
N LEU A 213 -5.63 0.25 -9.20
CA LEU A 213 -6.19 0.43 -7.87
C LEU A 213 -7.71 0.34 -7.90
N ILE A 214 -8.26 -0.43 -6.96
CA ILE A 214 -9.70 -0.43 -6.67
C ILE A 214 -9.90 0.08 -5.24
N VAL A 215 -10.78 1.06 -5.04
CA VAL A 215 -11.11 1.65 -3.74
C VAL A 215 -12.52 2.23 -3.78
N ASP A 216 -13.23 2.21 -2.64
CA ASP A 216 -14.56 2.80 -2.54
C ASP A 216 -14.49 4.33 -2.72
N PRO A 217 -15.48 4.98 -3.38
CA PRO A 217 -15.50 6.43 -3.55
C PRO A 217 -15.56 7.18 -2.22
N PHE A 218 -14.85 8.31 -2.12
CA PHE A 218 -14.89 9.19 -0.95
C PHE A 218 -15.85 10.36 -1.16
N SER A 219 -16.47 10.85 -0.08
CA SER A 219 -17.39 11.99 -0.14
C SER A 219 -16.72 13.33 -0.47
N THR A 220 -15.39 13.41 -0.32
CA THR A 220 -14.60 14.61 -0.62
C THR A 220 -14.45 14.77 -2.13
N SER A 221 -14.78 15.94 -2.67
CA SER A 221 -14.56 16.25 -4.09
C SER A 221 -13.08 16.10 -4.49
N ASN A 222 -12.83 15.66 -5.72
CA ASN A 222 -11.49 15.49 -6.31
C ASN A 222 -10.57 14.51 -5.54
N TRP A 223 -11.14 13.56 -4.81
CA TRP A 223 -10.36 12.55 -4.12
C TRP A 223 -9.56 11.68 -5.11
N GLU A 224 -10.08 11.50 -6.32
CA GLU A 224 -9.46 10.77 -7.42
C GLU A 224 -8.12 11.41 -7.80
N ASP A 225 -8.10 12.73 -8.02
CA ASP A 225 -6.88 13.48 -8.36
C ASP A 225 -5.83 13.36 -7.25
N GLU A 226 -6.27 13.43 -5.99
CA GLU A 226 -5.38 13.25 -4.85
C GLU A 226 -4.81 11.82 -4.81
N ILE A 227 -5.63 10.79 -5.00
CA ILE A 227 -5.18 9.39 -5.13
C ILE A 227 -4.20 9.22 -6.29
N ILE A 228 -4.53 9.72 -7.49
CA ILE A 228 -3.67 9.65 -8.67
C ILE A 228 -2.30 10.28 -8.39
N SER A 229 -2.24 11.37 -7.61
CA SER A 229 -0.99 12.01 -7.22
C SER A 229 -0.12 11.15 -6.29
N TRP A 230 -0.70 10.20 -5.53
CA TRP A 230 0.02 9.35 -4.60
C TRP A 230 0.65 8.12 -5.27
N PHE A 231 0.05 7.64 -6.37
CA PHE A 231 0.46 6.45 -7.11
C PHE A 231 0.98 6.85 -8.50
N PRO A 232 2.29 7.16 -8.62
CA PRO A 232 2.85 7.77 -9.83
C PRO A 232 2.88 6.87 -11.06
N LYS A 233 2.46 5.60 -10.96
CA LYS A 233 2.30 4.68 -12.10
C LYS A 233 0.85 4.23 -12.30
N LEU A 234 -0.10 4.81 -11.57
CA LEU A 234 -1.51 4.44 -11.67
C LEU A 234 -2.04 4.71 -13.08
N LYS A 235 -2.56 3.66 -13.71
CA LYS A 235 -3.18 3.64 -15.04
C LYS A 235 -4.68 3.45 -14.95
N ILE A 236 -5.13 2.60 -14.03
CA ILE A 236 -6.54 2.25 -13.86
C ILE A 236 -6.95 2.49 -12.42
N LEU A 237 -7.95 3.33 -12.21
CA LEU A 237 -8.60 3.58 -10.91
C LEU A 237 -10.07 3.19 -11.02
N ASN A 238 -10.52 2.20 -10.26
CA ASN A 238 -11.91 1.72 -10.28
C ASN A 238 -12.43 1.36 -11.69
N GLY A 239 -11.56 0.80 -12.53
CA GLY A 239 -11.87 0.49 -13.93
C GLY A 239 -11.71 1.66 -14.91
N ASN A 240 -11.54 2.89 -14.42
CA ASN A 240 -11.35 4.08 -15.27
C ASN A 240 -9.88 4.29 -15.61
N GLN A 241 -9.58 4.55 -16.88
CA GLN A 241 -8.23 4.89 -17.31
C GLN A 241 -7.88 6.33 -16.88
N VAL A 242 -6.87 6.47 -16.02
CA VAL A 242 -6.40 7.76 -15.46
C VAL A 242 -5.03 8.18 -16.00
N ARG A 243 -4.33 7.27 -16.69
CA ARG A 243 -3.09 7.58 -17.39
C ARG A 243 -3.00 6.79 -18.70
N PRO A 244 -2.61 7.42 -19.82
CA PRO A 244 -2.38 6.72 -21.07
C PRO A 244 -1.19 5.76 -20.95
N ASP A 245 -1.28 4.62 -21.61
CA ASP A 245 -0.13 3.73 -21.75
C ASP A 245 0.96 4.43 -22.56
N ALA A 246 2.20 4.34 -22.08
CA ALA A 246 3.38 4.90 -22.74
C ALA A 246 3.63 4.29 -24.15
N ALA A 247 2.83 3.30 -24.57
CA ALA A 247 2.86 2.71 -25.90
C ALA A 247 1.84 3.32 -26.89
N THR A 248 0.99 4.28 -26.49
CA THR A 248 0.03 4.92 -27.41
C THR A 248 0.56 6.26 -27.91
N THR A 249 1.76 6.26 -28.48
CA THR A 249 2.20 7.34 -29.38
C THR A 249 1.68 7.03 -30.78
N ASN A 250 0.36 7.01 -30.97
CA ASN A 250 -0.19 7.15 -32.31
C ASN A 250 -0.17 8.63 -32.66
N SER A 251 0.93 9.00 -33.33
CA SER A 251 1.01 10.20 -34.15
C SER A 251 -0.17 10.27 -35.10
N ASN A 252 -1.07 11.23 -34.87
CA ASN A 252 -1.87 11.80 -35.94
C ASN A 252 -1.82 13.34 -35.83
N PRO A 253 -0.79 13.99 -36.39
CA PRO A 253 -0.86 15.41 -36.68
C PRO A 253 -1.65 15.62 -37.98
N ALA A 254 -2.46 16.69 -38.00
CA ALA A 254 -3.19 17.26 -39.13
C ALA A 254 -4.54 16.62 -39.52
N ASN A 255 -5.63 17.26 -39.09
CA ASN A 255 -6.32 18.16 -40.02
C ASN A 255 -7.05 19.27 -39.25
N ALA A 256 -6.63 20.51 -39.50
CA ALA A 256 -7.35 21.71 -39.09
C ALA A 256 -8.36 22.04 -40.19
N GLN A 257 -9.64 22.10 -39.86
CA GLN A 257 -10.58 22.99 -40.52
C GLN A 257 -11.71 23.38 -39.56
N GLN A 258 -11.82 24.69 -39.40
CA GLN A 258 -12.68 25.45 -38.50
C GLN A 258 -14.16 25.34 -38.89
N VAL A 259 -15.05 25.37 -37.89
CA VAL A 259 -16.13 26.35 -37.85
C VAL A 259 -16.23 26.91 -36.43
N THR A 260 -16.14 28.24 -36.35
CA THR A 260 -16.21 29.10 -35.17
C THR A 260 -17.65 29.46 -34.80
N VAL A 261 -17.98 29.53 -33.50
CA VAL A 261 -18.64 30.69 -32.85
C VAL A 261 -18.37 30.70 -31.33
N SER A 262 -17.67 31.76 -30.88
CA SER A 262 -17.80 32.58 -29.65
C SER A 262 -18.88 32.21 -28.60
N THR A 263 -18.72 32.32 -27.26
CA THR A 263 -17.96 33.28 -26.40
C THR A 263 -18.06 32.92 -24.89
N THR A 264 -16.97 33.16 -24.13
CA THR A 264 -16.84 33.48 -22.68
C THR A 264 -17.02 32.40 -21.57
N PRO A 265 -16.28 32.52 -20.43
CA PRO A 265 -15.95 31.43 -19.50
C PRO A 265 -16.72 31.43 -18.16
N THR A 266 -16.57 30.30 -17.43
CA THR A 266 -16.96 29.95 -16.03
C THR A 266 -18.46 29.77 -15.72
N PRO A 267 -18.87 28.94 -14.73
CA PRO A 267 -18.24 27.82 -13.99
C PRO A 267 -19.05 26.49 -14.04
N ILE A 268 -18.49 25.42 -13.45
CA ILE A 268 -19.15 24.12 -13.18
C ILE A 268 -20.34 24.32 -12.20
N PRO A 269 -21.41 23.53 -12.35
CA PRO A 269 -21.92 22.80 -11.18
C PRO A 269 -22.00 21.30 -11.45
N ALA A 270 -21.51 20.56 -10.46
CA ALA A 270 -21.70 19.13 -10.29
C ALA A 270 -23.19 18.80 -10.18
N ASN A 271 -23.66 18.00 -11.12
CA ASN A 271 -24.76 17.08 -10.95
C ASN A 271 -24.38 15.88 -11.81
N ILE A 272 -24.12 14.72 -11.21
CA ILE A 272 -24.15 13.48 -11.98
C ILE A 272 -25.60 13.33 -12.38
N ASP A 273 -25.88 13.69 -13.63
CA ASP A 273 -27.20 13.59 -14.21
C ASP A 273 -27.68 12.13 -14.04
N PRO A 274 -28.86 11.86 -13.45
CA PRO A 274 -29.42 10.51 -13.40
C PRO A 274 -29.53 9.87 -14.80
N GLU A 275 -29.55 10.67 -15.86
CA GLU A 275 -29.41 10.19 -17.23
C GLU A 275 -28.06 9.52 -17.51
N GLN A 276 -26.96 10.06 -16.95
CA GLN A 276 -25.61 9.50 -17.10
C GLN A 276 -25.50 8.11 -16.45
N GLN A 277 -26.11 7.92 -15.27
CA GLN A 277 -26.14 6.62 -14.59
C GLN A 277 -26.95 5.58 -15.37
N ARG A 278 -28.10 5.97 -15.94
CA ARG A 278 -28.89 5.07 -16.80
C ARG A 278 -28.11 4.67 -18.05
N LYS A 279 -27.40 5.62 -18.66
CA LYS A 279 -26.52 5.35 -19.80
C LYS A 279 -25.43 4.33 -19.43
N GLU A 280 -24.84 4.46 -18.25
CA GLU A 280 -23.82 3.54 -17.75
C GLU A 280 -24.36 2.12 -17.50
N GLU A 281 -25.56 1.98 -16.91
CA GLU A 281 -26.23 0.69 -16.74
C GLU A 281 -26.53 0.02 -18.09
N MET A 282 -27.00 0.80 -19.07
CA MET A 282 -27.28 0.31 -20.42
C MET A 282 -26.02 -0.16 -21.14
N ILE A 283 -24.90 0.55 -20.98
CA ILE A 283 -23.60 0.15 -21.51
C ILE A 283 -23.19 -1.21 -20.94
N LEU A 284 -23.26 -1.40 -19.62
CA LEU A 284 -22.91 -2.67 -18.97
C LEU A 284 -23.79 -3.83 -19.46
N TYR A 285 -25.09 -3.59 -19.65
CA TYR A 285 -26.02 -4.58 -20.17
C TYR A 285 -25.64 -5.01 -21.60
N VAL A 286 -25.42 -4.05 -22.50
CA VAL A 286 -25.03 -4.34 -23.89
C VAL A 286 -23.69 -5.06 -23.95
N GLN A 287 -22.70 -4.64 -23.17
CA GLN A 287 -21.40 -5.32 -23.09
C GLN A 287 -21.56 -6.80 -22.68
N ARG A 288 -22.43 -7.09 -21.71
CA ARG A 288 -22.69 -8.46 -21.25
C ARG A 288 -23.35 -9.33 -22.30
N GLU A 289 -24.35 -8.80 -23.01
CA GLU A 289 -25.13 -9.58 -23.99
C GLU A 289 -24.40 -9.78 -25.33
N THR A 290 -23.56 -8.81 -25.72
CA THR A 290 -22.90 -8.80 -27.05
C THR A 290 -21.42 -9.17 -27.02
N ASN A 291 -20.83 -9.26 -25.82
CA ASN A 291 -19.39 -9.37 -25.59
C ASN A 291 -18.54 -8.27 -26.27
N LEU A 292 -19.13 -7.10 -26.50
CA LEU A 292 -18.43 -5.95 -27.06
C LEU A 292 -17.60 -5.20 -26.01
N LYS A 293 -16.50 -4.61 -26.48
CA LYS A 293 -15.78 -3.56 -25.74
C LYS A 293 -16.66 -2.33 -25.53
N ARG A 294 -16.35 -1.60 -24.46
CA ARG A 294 -17.14 -0.45 -23.99
C ARG A 294 -17.39 0.59 -25.07
N ASP A 295 -16.36 0.95 -25.83
CA ASP A 295 -16.45 1.98 -26.86
C ASP A 295 -17.42 1.60 -27.99
N TYR A 296 -17.47 0.31 -28.35
CA TYR A 296 -18.39 -0.21 -29.36
C TYR A 296 -19.81 -0.37 -28.82
N ALA A 297 -19.96 -0.73 -27.54
CA ALA A 297 -21.26 -0.74 -26.86
C ALA A 297 -21.87 0.67 -26.78
N ILE A 298 -21.05 1.70 -26.53
CA ILE A 298 -21.47 3.11 -26.55
C ILE A 298 -21.95 3.50 -27.96
N GLN A 299 -21.17 3.19 -29.01
CA GLN A 299 -21.56 3.49 -30.39
C GLN A 299 -22.87 2.82 -30.80
N CYS A 300 -23.09 1.56 -30.42
CA CYS A 300 -24.34 0.86 -30.71
C CYS A 300 -25.54 1.50 -30.00
N LEU A 301 -25.35 1.93 -28.74
CA LEU A 301 -26.37 2.62 -27.98
C LEU A 301 -26.67 4.01 -28.55
N GLU A 302 -25.67 4.79 -28.95
CA GLU A 302 -25.88 6.10 -29.57
C GLU A 302 -26.60 6.01 -30.92
N ALA A 303 -26.21 5.05 -31.77
CA ALA A 303 -26.87 4.80 -33.04
C ALA A 303 -28.33 4.31 -32.85
N GLY A 304 -28.58 3.53 -31.79
CA GLY A 304 -29.89 3.09 -31.37
C GLY A 304 -30.66 4.09 -30.50
N GLN A 305 -30.25 5.37 -30.45
CA GLN A 305 -30.90 6.42 -29.67
C GLN A 305 -31.09 6.06 -28.18
N TRP A 306 -30.12 5.37 -27.59
CA TRP A 306 -30.15 4.83 -26.23
C TRP A 306 -31.38 3.94 -25.97
N ASN A 307 -31.78 3.16 -26.97
CA ASN A 307 -32.76 2.10 -26.84
C ASN A 307 -32.07 0.73 -27.01
N ILE A 308 -32.18 -0.14 -26.00
CA ILE A 308 -31.52 -1.46 -25.97
C ILE A 308 -31.98 -2.35 -27.13
N GLU A 309 -33.27 -2.33 -27.48
CA GLU A 309 -33.82 -3.17 -28.55
C GLU A 309 -33.31 -2.73 -29.92
N GLN A 310 -33.25 -1.42 -30.16
CA GLN A 310 -32.73 -0.87 -31.42
C GLN A 310 -31.21 -1.02 -31.53
N ALA A 311 -30.48 -0.80 -30.43
CA ALA A 311 -29.04 -1.01 -30.36
C ALA A 311 -28.69 -2.49 -30.62
N GLY A 312 -29.46 -3.44 -30.08
CA GLY A 312 -29.31 -4.86 -30.35
C GLY A 312 -29.56 -5.25 -31.81
N ALA A 313 -30.58 -4.65 -32.45
CA ALA A 313 -30.85 -4.86 -33.87
C ALA A 313 -29.74 -4.29 -34.78
N LEU A 314 -29.22 -3.11 -34.44
CA LEU A 314 -28.09 -2.49 -35.15
C LEU A 314 -26.80 -3.29 -34.97
N PHE A 315 -26.55 -3.79 -33.76
CA PHE A 315 -25.45 -4.72 -33.51
C PHE A 315 -25.58 -6.00 -34.33
N ALA A 316 -26.77 -6.61 -34.39
CA ALA A 316 -26.97 -7.83 -35.16
C ALA A 316 -26.65 -7.63 -36.66
N GLN A 317 -26.90 -6.43 -37.20
CA GLN A 317 -26.55 -6.07 -38.58
C GLN A 317 -25.06 -5.75 -38.75
N SER A 318 -24.43 -5.09 -37.77
CA SER A 318 -23.01 -4.72 -37.84
C SER A 318 -22.07 -5.85 -37.39
N ARG A 319 -22.57 -6.90 -36.73
CA ARG A 319 -21.80 -8.02 -36.16
C ARG A 319 -20.81 -8.63 -37.15
N GLU A 320 -21.21 -8.79 -38.41
CA GLU A 320 -20.38 -9.39 -39.47
C GLU A 320 -19.31 -8.42 -40.01
N SER A 321 -19.47 -7.12 -39.80
CA SER A 321 -18.55 -6.07 -40.23
C SER A 321 -17.60 -5.57 -39.13
N LEU A 322 -17.83 -5.99 -37.88
CA LEU A 322 -17.05 -5.55 -36.73
C LEU A 322 -15.69 -6.28 -36.67
N PRO A 323 -14.57 -5.55 -36.45
CA PRO A 323 -13.25 -6.16 -36.35
C PRO A 323 -13.15 -7.03 -35.08
N ALA A 324 -12.23 -8.00 -35.07
CA ALA A 324 -11.99 -8.87 -33.92
C ALA A 324 -11.64 -8.07 -32.64
N GLU A 325 -11.07 -6.87 -32.81
CA GLU A 325 -10.73 -5.95 -31.72
C GLU A 325 -11.95 -5.35 -31.01
N ALA A 326 -13.15 -5.42 -31.60
CA ALA A 326 -14.38 -4.89 -31.04
C ALA A 326 -14.96 -5.77 -29.91
N TYR A 327 -14.49 -7.01 -29.79
CA TYR A 327 -14.95 -7.98 -28.79
C TYR A 327 -13.94 -8.10 -27.64
N ASN A 328 -14.42 -8.49 -26.46
CA ASN A 328 -13.59 -8.80 -25.28
C ASN A 328 -13.09 -10.24 -25.26
#